data_AF-A0A424YHZ7-F1
#
_entry.id   AF-A0A424YHZ7-F1
#
_cell.length_a   1.000
_cell.length_b   1.000
_cell.length_c   1.000
_cell.angle_alpha   90.00
_cell.angle_beta   90.00
_cell.angle_gamma   90.00
#
_symmetry.space_group_name_H-M   'P 1'
#
loop_
_entity.id
_entity.type
_entity.pdbx_description
1 polymer ?
#
loop_
_entity_poly.entity_id
_entity_poly.type
_entity_poly.pdbx_seq_one_letter_code
_entity_poly.pdbx_strand_id
1 'polypeptide(L)' 'MNLKDKFKGALVGTHVGDALGMPVEGQPPELIQMRFGQVTEMMEARLGAGTYTDDTEMM' A
#
# COMPACT_ATOMS: atom_id res chain seq x y z
N MET A 1 -6.07 -0.40 23.44
CA MET A 1 -5.23 0.36 22.47
C MET A 1 -5.08 1.78 22.99
N ASN A 2 -3.85 2.18 23.30
CA ASN A 2 -3.54 3.51 23.85
C ASN A 2 -3.25 4.52 22.70
N LEU A 3 -3.00 5.79 23.04
CA LEU A 3 -2.71 6.83 22.04
C LEU A 3 -1.46 6.52 21.22
N LYS A 4 -0.41 6.01 21.85
CA LYS A 4 0.85 5.61 21.17
C LYS A 4 0.61 4.51 20.15
N ASP A 5 -0.26 3.54 20.44
CA ASP A 5 -0.62 2.47 19.51
C ASP A 5 -1.33 3.04 18.27
N LYS A 6 -2.18 4.06 18.44
CA LYS A 6 -2.85 4.74 17.32
C LYS A 6 -1.86 5.45 16.41
N PHE A 7 -0.90 6.18 16.98
CA PHE A 7 0.16 6.84 16.19
C PHE A 7 1.02 5.84 15.42
N LYS A 8 1.42 4.74 16.06
CA LYS A 8 2.15 3.66 15.37
C LYS A 8 1.33 3.04 14.25
N GLY A 9 0.05 2.76 14.52
CA GLY A 9 -0.86 2.20 13.53
C GLY A 9 -1.07 3.13 12.34
N ALA A 10 -1.13 4.45 12.56
CA ALA A 10 -1.21 5.41 11.48
C ALA A 10 0.06 5.39 10.60
N LEU A 11 1.25 5.44 11.20
CA LEU A 11 2.52 5.45 10.46
C LEU A 11 2.72 4.15 9.66
N VAL A 12 2.54 2.99 10.30
CA VAL A 12 2.68 1.69 9.64
C VAL A 12 1.56 1.47 8.64
N GLY A 13 0.34 1.91 8.96
CA GLY A 13 -0.83 1.79 8.08
C GLY A 13 -0.65 2.56 6.78
N THR A 14 -0.07 3.76 6.83
CA THR A 14 0.22 4.51 5.60
C THR A 14 1.28 3.81 4.76
N HIS A 15 2.38 3.37 5.36
CA HIS A 15 3.41 2.60 4.65
C HIS A 15 2.82 1.33 3.99
N VAL A 16 1.99 0.58 4.71
CA VAL A 16 1.33 -0.62 4.18
C VAL A 16 0.37 -0.28 3.04
N GLY A 17 -0.42 0.80 3.16
CA GLY A 17 -1.33 1.24 2.12
C GLY A 17 -0.62 1.66 0.84
N ASP A 18 0.47 2.42 0.98
CA ASP A 18 1.35 2.85 -0.11
C ASP A 18 1.95 1.64 -0.83
N ALA A 19 2.65 0.76 -0.10
CA ALA A 19 3.27 -0.44 -0.65
C ALA A 19 2.27 -1.39 -1.34
N LEU A 20 1.08 -1.55 -0.77
CA LEU A 20 0.02 -2.40 -1.33
C LEU A 20 -0.61 -1.78 -2.59
N GLY A 21 -0.68 -0.45 -2.65
CA GLY A 21 -1.24 0.31 -3.77
C GLY A 21 -0.30 0.45 -4.97
N MET A 22 1.02 0.50 -4.74
CA MET A 22 2.04 0.73 -5.77
C MET A 22 1.89 -0.14 -7.04
N PRO A 23 1.65 -1.47 -6.96
CA PRO A 23 1.57 -2.32 -8.16
C PRO A 23 0.35 -2.02 -9.06
N VAL A 24 -0.67 -1.37 -8.51
CA VAL A 24 -1.94 -1.08 -9.19
C VAL A 24 -2.19 0.40 -9.40
N GLU A 25 -1.21 1.24 -9.06
CA GLU A 25 -1.26 2.68 -9.24
C GLU A 25 -1.59 3.05 -10.70
N GLY A 26 -2.55 3.96 -10.89
CA GLY A 26 -3.01 4.41 -12.20
C GLY A 26 -3.93 3.44 -12.96
N GLN A 27 -4.22 2.25 -12.42
CA GLN A 27 -5.17 1.31 -13.05
C GLN A 27 -6.62 1.64 -12.67
N PRO A 28 -7.58 1.46 -13.59
CA PRO A 28 -8.99 1.59 -13.26
C PRO A 28 -9.45 0.43 -12.34
N PRO A 29 -10.42 0.67 -11.43
CA PRO A 29 -10.90 -0.35 -10.49
C PRO A 29 -11.37 -1.64 -11.16
N GLU A 30 -12.00 -1.56 -12.34
CA GLU A 30 -12.50 -2.71 -13.09
C GLU A 30 -11.36 -3.62 -13.54
N LEU A 31 -10.21 -3.04 -13.93
CA LEU A 31 -9.03 -3.79 -14.32
C LEU A 31 -8.40 -4.49 -13.10
N ILE A 32 -8.35 -3.82 -11.96
CA ILE A 32 -7.84 -4.39 -10.71
C ILE A 32 -8.71 -5.57 -10.27
N GLN A 33 -10.04 -5.39 -10.27
CA GLN A 33 -11.00 -6.44 -9.94
C GLN A 33 -10.90 -7.63 -10.90
N MET A 34 -10.77 -7.39 -12.21
CA MET A 34 -10.65 -8.45 -13.22
C MET A 34 -9.35 -9.25 -13.06
N ARG A 35 -8.23 -8.58 -12.77
CA ARG A 35 -6.90 -9.21 -12.68
C ARG A 35 -6.64 -9.91 -11.36
N PHE A 36 -7.07 -9.30 -10.26
CA PHE A 36 -6.67 -9.71 -8.91
C PHE A 36 -7.86 -10.12 -8.03
N GLY A 37 -9.08 -9.74 -8.40
CA GLY A 37 -10.24 -9.84 -7.51
C GLY A 37 -10.14 -8.82 -6.38
N GLN A 38 -9.22 -9.06 -5.46
CA GLN A 38 -8.85 -8.17 -4.37
C GLN A 38 -7.35 -8.25 -4.14
N VAL A 39 -6.68 -7.10 -4.08
CA VAL A 39 -5.26 -7.05 -3.69
C VAL A 39 -5.17 -7.29 -2.19
N THR A 40 -4.57 -8.40 -1.80
CA THR A 40 -4.46 -8.83 -0.39
C THR A 40 -3.02 -9.18 0.02
N GLU A 41 -2.09 -9.23 -0.95
CA GLU A 41 -0.69 -9.56 -0.74
C GLU A 41 0.21 -8.47 -1.31
N MET A 42 1.41 -8.33 -0.75
CA MET A 42 2.45 -7.47 -1.29
C MET A 42 2.99 -8.09 -2.59
N MET A 43 2.66 -7.48 -3.72
CA MET A 43 3.08 -7.95 -5.04
C MET A 43 4.37 -7.25 -5.48
N GLU A 44 5.11 -7.89 -6.39
CA GLU A 44 6.22 -7.23 -7.06
C GLU A 44 5.76 -5.97 -7.80
N ALA A 45 6.52 -4.89 -7.63
CA ALA A 45 6.22 -3.55 -8.11
C ALA A 45 7.47 -2.86 -8.65
N ARG A 46 7.34 -1.61 -9.10
CA ARG A 46 8.45 -0.85 -9.69
C ARG A 46 9.67 -0.68 -8.77
N LEU A 47 9.50 -0.71 -7.45
CA LEU A 47 10.57 -0.60 -6.45
C LEU A 47 10.85 -1.91 -5.69
N GLY A 48 10.14 -2.99 -6.04
CA GLY A 48 10.20 -4.30 -5.37
C GLY A 48 9.02 -4.55 -4.43
N ALA A 49 8.72 -5.83 -4.16
CA ALA A 49 7.61 -6.21 -3.29
C ALA A 49 7.74 -5.64 -1.86
N GLY A 50 6.67 -5.01 -1.37
CA GLY A 50 6.59 -4.46 -0.01
C GLY A 50 7.43 -3.21 0.24
N THR A 51 8.05 -2.64 -0.80
CA THR A 51 8.70 -1.33 -0.72
C THR A 51 7.67 -0.21 -0.80
N TYR A 52 8.05 1.00 -0.41
CA TYR A 52 7.19 2.19 -0.39
C TYR A 52 7.55 3.18 -1.51
N THR A 53 6.69 4.17 -1.76
CA THR A 53 6.86 5.22 -2.77
C THR A 53 7.15 6.59 -2.13
N ASP A 54 7.16 7.65 -2.93
CA ASP A 54 7.30 9.02 -2.44
C ASP A 54 6.24 9.42 -1.40
N ASP A 55 5.05 8.79 -1.42
CA ASP A 55 4.00 9.01 -0.42
C ASP A 55 4.49 8.75 1.02
N THR A 56 5.23 7.67 1.25
CA THR A 56 5.81 7.37 2.56
C THR A 56 7.12 8.11 2.80
N GLU A 57 7.92 8.35 1.75
CA GLU A 57 9.22 9.02 1.88
C GLU A 57 9.10 10.49 2.34
N MET A 58 8.03 11.17 1.93
CA MET A 58 7.83 12.60 2.18
C MET A 58 7.07 12.92 3.48
N MET A 59 6.68 11.91 4.28
CA MET A 59 5.95 12.08 5.55
C MET A 59 6.83 12.32 6.77
#